data_AF-A0A0F9A3K9-F1
#
_entry.id   AF-A0A0F9A3K9-F1
#
_cell.length_a   1.000
_cell.length_b   1.000
_cell.length_c   1.000
_cell.angle_alpha   90.00
_cell.angle_beta   90.00
_cell.angle_gamma   90.00
#
_symmetry.space_group_name_H-M   'P 1'
#
loop_
_entity.id
_entity.type
_entity.pdbx_description
1 polymer ?
#
loop_
_entity_poly.entity_id
_entity_poly.type
_entity_poly.pdbx_seq_one_letter_code
_entity_poly.pdbx_strand_id
1 'polypeptide(L)'
;MGLHVAQLPDLAIPNGTKPSNALTRADIEDAIGILLIAPAALDAVTYTIQIRRNGAATWVALQEGDIGVALADVLPPAAGKAQFYDFSRLGISAGHSFRINAASNVGDALHIWEASKIWTGM
;
A
#
# COMPACT_ATOMS: atom_id res chain seq x y z
N MET A 1 26.55 1.42 0.20
CA MET A 1 25.09 1.50 0.34
C MET A 1 24.53 0.13 0.64
N GLY A 2 24.00 -0.07 1.84
CA GLY A 2 23.28 -1.28 2.22
C GLY A 2 21.78 -1.12 1.96
N LEU A 3 21.10 -2.23 1.65
CA LEU A 3 19.64 -2.29 1.64
C LEU A 3 19.18 -2.60 3.07
N HIS A 4 18.25 -1.81 3.59
CA HIS A 4 17.68 -1.99 4.92
C HIS A 4 16.19 -2.25 4.81
N VAL A 5 15.67 -3.03 5.76
CA VAL A 5 14.26 -3.41 5.83
C VAL A 5 13.78 -3.23 7.27
N ALA A 6 12.58 -2.70 7.44
CA ALA A 6 11.90 -2.61 8.72
C ALA A 6 10.43 -2.91 8.54
N GLN A 7 9.88 -3.67 9.48
CA GLN A 7 8.45 -3.90 9.56
C GLN A 7 7.72 -2.60 9.90
N LEU A 8 6.64 -2.35 9.17
CA LEU A 8 5.70 -1.26 9.42
C LEU A 8 4.50 -1.80 10.20
N PRO A 9 3.65 -0.93 10.75
CA PRO A 9 2.34 -1.34 11.22
C PRO A 9 1.59 -2.10 10.12
N ASP A 10 1.00 -3.23 10.47
CA ASP A 10 0.20 -4.00 9.52
C ASP A 10 -1.01 -3.18 9.04
N LEU A 11 -1.42 -3.42 7.80
CA LEU A 11 -2.62 -2.83 7.22
C LEU A 11 -3.77 -3.82 7.37
N ALA A 12 -4.68 -3.54 8.31
CA ALA A 12 -5.77 -4.44 8.65
C ALA A 12 -7.13 -3.86 8.27
N ILE A 13 -7.96 -4.63 7.55
CA ILE A 13 -9.36 -4.30 7.26
C ILE A 13 -10.24 -5.14 8.20
N PRO A 14 -10.90 -4.51 9.21
CA PRO A 14 -11.84 -5.20 10.09
C PRO A 14 -13.04 -5.78 9.34
N ASN A 15 -13.61 -6.85 9.88
CA ASN A 15 -14.86 -7.42 9.40
C ASN A 15 -15.96 -6.34 9.32
N GLY A 16 -16.70 -6.31 8.22
CA GLY A 16 -17.79 -5.37 7.98
C GLY A 16 -17.34 -3.98 7.53
N THR A 17 -16.05 -3.77 7.25
CA THR A 17 -15.51 -2.48 6.81
C THR A 17 -14.82 -2.58 5.44
N LYS A 18 -14.38 -1.43 4.89
CA LYS A 18 -13.66 -1.38 3.59
C LYS A 18 -12.21 -0.94 3.68
N PRO A 19 -11.85 0.18 4.32
CA PRO A 19 -10.47 0.62 4.33
C PRO A 19 -9.72 0.02 5.52
N SER A 20 -8.43 -0.23 5.32
CA SER A 20 -7.53 -0.51 6.43
C SER A 20 -7.22 0.77 7.23
N ASN A 21 -6.49 0.63 8.33
CA ASN A 21 -5.66 1.72 8.84
C ASN A 21 -4.69 2.23 7.74
N ALA A 22 -4.09 3.40 7.96
CA ALA A 22 -3.18 4.01 7.01
C ALA A 22 -1.76 4.05 7.56
N LEU A 23 -0.80 3.73 6.71
CA LEU A 23 0.59 4.15 6.89
C LEU A 23 0.68 5.63 6.56
N THR A 24 1.26 6.38 7.49
CA THR A 24 1.40 7.82 7.42
C THR A 24 2.73 8.19 6.78
N ARG A 25 2.95 9.51 6.57
CA ARG A 25 4.24 10.03 6.14
C ARG A 25 5.39 9.55 7.03
N ALA A 26 5.21 9.56 8.35
CA ALA A 26 6.26 9.18 9.30
C ALA A 26 6.69 7.72 9.13
N ASP A 27 5.77 6.86 8.68
CA ASP A 27 6.05 5.45 8.47
C ASP A 27 6.89 5.20 7.20
N ILE A 28 6.81 6.10 6.20
CA ILE A 28 7.37 5.86 4.86
C ILE A 28 8.39 6.91 4.37
N GLU A 29 8.78 7.87 5.22
CA GLU A 29 9.52 9.06 4.79
C GLU A 29 10.91 8.81 4.18
N ASP A 30 11.56 7.71 4.57
CA ASP A 30 12.87 7.26 4.11
C ASP A 30 12.78 6.09 3.13
N ALA A 31 11.57 5.58 2.87
CA ALA A 31 11.37 4.39 2.07
C ALA A 31 11.60 4.67 0.58
N ILE A 32 12.34 3.78 -0.08
CA ILE A 32 12.42 3.71 -1.55
C ILE A 32 11.30 2.85 -2.13
N GLY A 33 10.61 2.10 -1.27
CA GLY A 33 9.46 1.28 -1.62
C GLY A 33 8.94 0.51 -0.43
N ILE A 34 7.81 -0.15 -0.64
CA ILE A 34 7.18 -1.01 0.36
C ILE A 34 7.01 -2.42 -0.19
N LEU A 35 7.27 -3.40 0.66
CA LEU A 35 6.88 -4.78 0.43
C LEU A 35 5.55 -5.01 1.15
N LEU A 36 4.55 -5.52 0.42
CA LEU A 36 3.29 -5.94 1.00
C LEU A 36 3.10 -7.43 0.79
N ILE A 37 2.70 -8.12 1.84
CA ILE A 37 2.35 -9.54 1.80
C ILE A 37 0.86 -9.64 2.10
N ALA A 38 0.09 -10.09 1.11
CA ALA A 38 -1.34 -10.28 1.25
C ALA A 38 -1.65 -11.50 2.11
N PRO A 39 -2.78 -11.51 2.84
CA PRO A 39 -3.20 -12.68 3.60
C PRO A 39 -3.43 -13.86 2.64
N ALA A 40 -3.29 -15.08 3.17
CA ALA A 40 -3.39 -16.30 2.37
C ALA A 40 -4.79 -16.52 1.77
N ALA A 41 -5.82 -16.01 2.44
CA ALA A 41 -7.20 -16.01 1.98
C ALA A 41 -7.72 -14.58 1.93
N LEU A 42 -8.43 -14.26 0.85
CA LEU A 42 -9.13 -13.00 0.64
C LEU A 42 -10.55 -13.29 0.19
N ASP A 43 -11.48 -12.38 0.51
CA ASP A 43 -12.84 -12.46 0.01
C ASP A 43 -12.84 -12.26 -1.52
N ALA A 44 -13.89 -12.70 -2.20
CA ALA A 44 -14.05 -12.55 -3.66
C ALA A 44 -14.42 -11.10 -4.06
N VAL A 45 -13.62 -10.13 -3.62
CA VAL A 45 -13.78 -8.69 -3.86
C VAL A 45 -12.46 -8.10 -4.34
N THR A 46 -12.53 -6.98 -5.05
CA THR A 46 -11.31 -6.27 -5.47
C THR A 46 -10.73 -5.49 -4.29
N TYR A 47 -9.43 -5.66 -4.05
CA TYR A 47 -8.66 -4.85 -3.10
C TYR A 47 -7.76 -3.91 -3.88
N THR A 48 -7.85 -2.61 -3.63
CA THR A 48 -6.97 -1.62 -4.27
C THR A 48 -6.03 -1.02 -3.25
N ILE A 49 -4.84 -0.70 -3.72
CA ILE A 49 -3.94 0.17 -3.00
C ILE A 49 -4.42 1.59 -3.20
N GLN A 50 -4.55 2.33 -2.10
CA GLN A 50 -4.86 3.75 -2.14
C GLN A 50 -3.74 4.57 -1.55
N ILE A 51 -3.47 5.70 -2.20
CA ILE A 51 -2.58 6.73 -1.70
C ILE A 51 -3.33 8.03 -1.49
N ARG A 52 -2.77 8.88 -0.63
CA ARG A 52 -3.13 10.30 -0.58
C ARG A 52 -1.87 11.14 -0.41
N ARG A 53 -1.91 12.37 -0.91
CA ARG A 53 -0.93 13.40 -0.57
C ARG A 53 -1.19 13.93 0.83
N ASN A 54 -0.14 14.40 1.50
CA ASN A 54 -0.24 14.98 2.83
C ASN A 54 -1.20 16.17 2.81
N GLY A 55 -2.16 16.18 3.73
CA GLY A 55 -3.22 17.19 3.80
C GLY A 55 -4.34 17.06 2.76
N ALA A 56 -4.29 16.10 1.84
CA ALA A 56 -5.40 15.83 0.93
C ALA A 56 -6.56 15.13 1.65
N ALA A 57 -7.80 15.55 1.37
CA ALA A 57 -9.00 14.96 1.95
C ALA A 57 -9.36 13.61 1.32
N THR A 58 -9.00 13.40 0.05
CA THR A 58 -9.40 12.24 -0.74
C THR A 58 -8.27 11.23 -0.91
N TRP A 59 -8.66 9.96 -0.92
CA TRP A 59 -7.79 8.84 -1.28
C TRP A 59 -8.03 8.47 -2.74
N VAL A 60 -6.97 8.17 -3.47
CA VAL A 60 -7.02 7.75 -4.87
C VAL A 60 -6.36 6.40 -5.03
N ALA A 61 -6.81 5.62 -6.02
CA ALA A 61 -6.14 4.36 -6.36
C ALA A 61 -4.69 4.67 -6.79
N LEU A 62 -3.76 3.84 -6.35
CA LEU A 62 -2.38 3.95 -6.77
C LEU A 62 -2.25 3.54 -8.23
N GLN A 63 -1.59 4.41 -9.00
CA GLN A 63 -1.28 4.19 -10.39
C GLN A 63 0.23 4.19 -10.60
N GLU A 64 0.67 3.45 -11.61
CA GLU A 64 2.05 3.47 -12.08
C GLU A 64 2.24 4.54 -13.15
N GLY A 65 3.33 5.31 -13.05
CA GLY A 65 3.82 6.14 -14.15
C GLY A 65 4.53 7.43 -13.74
N ASP A 66 5.38 7.89 -14.65
CA ASP A 66 6.07 9.18 -14.58
C ASP A 66 5.22 10.32 -15.16
N ILE A 67 5.64 11.57 -14.91
CA ILE A 67 5.01 12.77 -15.49
C ILE A 67 5.03 12.68 -17.03
N GLY A 68 3.84 12.58 -17.64
CA GLY A 68 3.65 12.53 -19.10
C GLY A 68 3.39 11.13 -19.69
N VAL A 69 3.31 10.09 -18.85
CA VAL A 69 2.96 8.72 -19.27
C VAL A 69 1.49 8.43 -18.97
N ALA A 70 0.83 7.66 -19.84
CA ALA A 70 -0.51 7.16 -19.57
C ALA A 70 -0.48 6.25 -18.32
N LEU A 71 -1.19 6.66 -17.27
CA LEU A 71 -1.20 6.00 -15.98
C LEU A 71 -2.06 4.74 -16.02
N ALA A 72 -1.52 3.62 -15.53
CA ALA A 72 -2.25 2.38 -15.35
C ALA A 72 -2.37 2.06 -13.85
N ASP A 73 -3.46 1.43 -13.44
CA ASP A 73 -3.63 0.99 -12.06
C ASP A 73 -2.54 -0.03 -11.71
N VAL A 74 -1.98 0.09 -10.51
CA VAL A 74 -1.04 -0.90 -10.01
C VAL A 74 -1.78 -2.21 -9.73
N LEU A 75 -1.11 -3.33 -10.03
CA LEU A 75 -1.65 -4.65 -9.71
C LEU A 75 -2.10 -4.72 -8.23
N PRO A 76 -3.35 -5.13 -7.98
CA PRO A 76 -3.87 -5.27 -6.63
C PRO A 76 -3.12 -6.39 -5.91
N PRO A 77 -2.93 -6.28 -4.58
CA PRO A 77 -2.31 -7.35 -3.81
C PRO A 77 -3.21 -8.60 -3.83
N ALA A 78 -2.72 -9.68 -4.42
CA ALA A 78 -3.44 -10.95 -4.58
C ALA A 78 -3.16 -11.91 -3.42
N ALA A 79 -4.13 -12.79 -3.12
CA ALA A 79 -4.07 -13.71 -1.98
C ALA A 79 -2.76 -14.53 -1.94
N GLY A 80 -2.10 -14.53 -0.78
CA GLY A 80 -0.84 -15.24 -0.54
C GLY A 80 0.33 -14.79 -1.40
N LYS A 81 0.28 -13.58 -1.98
CA LYS A 81 1.37 -13.00 -2.77
C LYS A 81 2.08 -11.90 -2.00
N ALA A 82 3.38 -11.83 -2.19
CA ALA A 82 4.23 -10.72 -1.79
C ALA A 82 4.53 -9.87 -3.02
N GLN A 83 4.43 -8.54 -2.88
CA GLN A 83 4.74 -7.62 -3.97
C GLN A 83 5.47 -6.38 -3.44
N PHE A 84 6.53 -6.01 -4.16
CA PHE A 84 7.30 -4.80 -3.92
C PHE A 84 6.76 -3.65 -4.78
N TYR A 85 6.57 -2.50 -4.16
CA TYR A 85 6.05 -1.28 -4.76
C TYR A 85 7.15 -0.22 -4.69
N ASP A 86 7.88 -0.06 -5.79
CA ASP A 86 8.96 0.93 -5.94
C ASP A 86 8.39 2.34 -6.03
N PHE A 87 8.74 3.20 -5.07
CA PHE A 87 8.18 4.54 -4.99
C PHE A 87 8.59 5.45 -6.14
N SER A 88 9.79 5.26 -6.70
CA SER A 88 10.26 6.06 -7.83
C SER A 88 9.38 5.84 -9.07
N ARG A 89 9.05 4.59 -9.37
CA ARG A 89 8.19 4.20 -10.51
C ARG A 89 6.72 4.60 -10.32
N LEU A 90 6.32 4.79 -9.07
CA LEU A 90 4.95 5.10 -8.66
C LEU A 90 4.72 6.58 -8.39
N GLY A 91 5.75 7.43 -8.54
CA GLY A 91 5.67 8.86 -8.20
C GLY A 91 5.35 9.11 -6.71
N ILE A 92 5.61 8.13 -5.85
CA ILE A 92 5.39 8.24 -4.40
C ILE A 92 6.59 8.94 -3.78
N SER A 93 6.31 9.85 -2.84
CA SER A 93 7.31 10.56 -2.06
C SER A 93 6.95 10.54 -0.58
N ALA A 94 7.88 11.00 0.27
CA ALA A 94 7.66 11.18 1.71
C ALA A 94 6.42 12.02 2.06
N GLY A 95 5.86 12.79 1.12
CA GLY A 95 4.62 13.52 1.28
C GLY A 95 3.34 12.67 1.16
N HIS A 96 3.41 11.35 1.10
CA HIS A 96 2.24 10.50 0.87
C HIS A 96 1.82 9.69 2.12
N SER A 97 0.63 9.12 2.05
CA SER A 97 0.14 8.09 2.97
C SER A 97 -0.46 6.96 2.15
N PHE A 98 -0.52 5.77 2.75
CA PHE A 98 -0.84 4.52 2.06
C PHE A 98 -1.89 3.72 2.85
N ARG A 99 -2.83 3.06 2.17
CA ARG A 99 -3.73 2.07 2.77
C ARG A 99 -4.24 1.07 1.75
N ILE A 100 -4.84 -0.03 2.22
CA ILE A 100 -5.62 -0.96 1.39
C ILE A 100 -7.09 -0.61 1.50
N ASN A 101 -7.82 -0.73 0.40
CA ASN A 101 -9.27 -0.53 0.37
C ASN A 101 -9.95 -1.65 -0.42
N ALA A 102 -10.93 -2.30 0.20
CA ALA A 102 -11.82 -3.23 -0.50
C ALA A 102 -12.92 -2.49 -1.27
N ALA A 103 -13.35 -3.03 -2.42
CA ALA A 103 -14.43 -2.46 -3.23
C ALA A 103 -15.79 -2.50 -2.50
N SER A 104 -16.02 -3.54 -1.71
CA SER A 104 -17.17 -3.73 -0.82
C SER A 104 -16.70 -4.04 0.60
N ASN A 105 -17.63 -4.10 1.56
CA ASN A 105 -17.29 -4.53 2.91
C ASN A 105 -16.77 -5.97 2.86
N VAL A 106 -15.73 -6.27 3.63
CA VAL A 106 -15.23 -7.63 3.82
C VAL A 106 -16.17 -8.37 4.77
N GLY A 107 -16.50 -9.63 4.47
CA GLY A 107 -17.62 -10.34 5.09
C GLY A 107 -17.23 -11.36 6.15
N ASP A 108 -16.03 -11.94 6.02
CA ASP A 108 -15.78 -13.24 6.65
C ASP A 108 -14.67 -13.21 7.72
N ALA A 109 -13.77 -12.23 7.68
CA ALA A 109 -12.65 -12.13 8.63
C ALA A 109 -11.98 -10.75 8.67
N LEU A 110 -11.08 -10.60 9.63
CA LEU A 110 -10.04 -9.56 9.62
C LEU A 110 -9.01 -9.91 8.55
N HIS A 111 -8.82 -9.02 7.57
CA HIS A 111 -7.80 -9.18 6.53
C HIS A 111 -6.57 -8.34 6.87
N ILE A 112 -5.40 -8.97 6.95
CA ILE A 112 -4.15 -8.31 7.36
C ILE A 112 -3.13 -8.40 6.22
N TRP A 113 -2.65 -7.26 5.77
CA TRP A 113 -1.45 -7.16 4.93
C TRP A 113 -0.26 -6.80 5.80
N GLU A 114 0.74 -7.67 5.79
CA GLU A 114 2.03 -7.36 6.39
C GLU A 114 2.73 -6.32 5.51
N ALA A 115 3.26 -5.28 6.15
CA ALA A 115 3.93 -4.20 5.45
C ALA A 115 5.38 -4.05 5.95
N SER A 116 6.31 -3.87 5.03
CA SER A 116 7.69 -3.55 5.35
C SER A 116 8.18 -2.42 4.46
N LYS A 117 8.90 -1.45 5.03
CA LYS A 117 9.62 -0.45 4.25
C LYS A 117 11.00 -0.97 3.90
N ILE A 118 11.46 -0.55 2.73
CA ILE A 118 12.83 -0.78 2.25
C ILE A 118 13.47 0.57 2.01
N TRP A 119 14.72 0.78 2.42
CA TRP A 119 15.48 2.00 2.14
C TRP A 119 16.97 1.71 1.91
N THR A 120 17.67 2.66 1.30
CA THR A 120 19.14 2.62 1.18
C THR A 120 19.79 3.44 2.28
N GLY A 121 20.73 2.83 3.01
CA GLY A 121 21.59 3.55 3.94
C GLY A 121 22.69 4.30 3.21
N MET A 122 23.00 5.53 3.65
CA MET A 122 24.19 6.27 3.22
C MET A 122 25.47 5.54 3.65
#